data_AF-A0A813KD36-F1
#
_entry.id   AF-A0A813KD36-F1
#
_cell.length_a   1.000
_cell.length_b   1.000
_cell.length_c   1.000
_cell.angle_alpha   90.00
_cell.angle_beta   90.00
_cell.angle_gamma   90.00
#
_symmetry.space_group_name_H-M   'P 1'
#
loop_
_entity.id
_entity.type
_entity.pdbx_description
1 polymer ?
#
loop_
_entity_poly.entity_id
_entity_poly.type
_entity_poly.pdbx_seq_one_letter_code
_entity_poly.pdbx_strand_id
1 'polypeptide(L)'
;MSDWMMIPAGDPENGVRSWPVFQPSQPRQARYFLGLYCLCVPPAACIAYVFGMVGAALLMGATMLLYLCCACPGFTVYLYTQTWSCSPWHWKTNLYEKLVFLFYQRGNAVFTTASPNAGLDFMRVSDIRPKEELDKTAIPYALDIHVPKKSTEEFGENSNPCWVNFVEKIEESLGKLPFTDNFDCFAEGEDPVQFVMKQVGHIYPSTYQVWDDKQSDMALTRFCLYGLGAHRIEMEELEGHSNNNHNDNDNNNSNNNSTKYYVVRTNALASLPVRDGFERYGGDAYFDLAWRPVKIVDFGLGPLRRNGRQESVTTRPGDKGWERAKFRFRSSLSVLVTLVDHLYGVHLQAANLFVTALRENVSAEHPMRRFMTPFTYQT
;
A
#
# COMPACT_ATOMS: atom_id res chain seq x y z
N MET A 1 12.76 35.27 -5.49
CA MET A 1 12.35 34.13 -6.34
C MET A 1 13.63 33.54 -6.87
N SER A 2 14.12 32.54 -6.13
CA SER A 2 15.46 31.96 -6.24
C SER A 2 15.58 31.05 -7.46
N ASP A 3 16.68 31.18 -8.19
CA ASP A 3 17.18 30.20 -9.15
C ASP A 3 17.30 28.85 -8.46
N TRP A 4 16.30 28.00 -8.64
CA TRP A 4 16.39 26.60 -8.26
C TRP A 4 17.44 25.98 -9.17
N MET A 5 18.53 25.53 -8.56
CA MET A 5 19.64 24.80 -9.18
C MET A 5 19.06 23.62 -9.99
N MET A 6 18.87 23.82 -11.29
CA MET A 6 18.46 22.77 -12.21
C MET A 6 19.63 21.79 -12.30
N ILE A 7 19.54 20.70 -11.53
CA ILE A 7 20.48 19.60 -11.66
C ILE A 7 20.36 19.09 -13.11
N PRO A 8 21.47 19.04 -13.89
CA PRO A 8 21.42 18.64 -15.28
C PRO A 8 20.72 17.29 -15.41
N ALA A 9 19.70 17.20 -16.26
CA ALA A 9 19.12 15.93 -16.63
C ALA A 9 20.22 15.05 -17.23
N GLY A 10 20.40 13.84 -16.70
CA GLY A 10 21.34 12.87 -17.26
C GLY A 10 21.04 12.60 -18.73
N ASP A 11 22.07 12.20 -19.47
CA ASP A 11 22.03 11.93 -20.91
C ASP A 11 20.85 11.00 -21.30
N PRO A 12 19.85 11.51 -22.04
CA PRO A 12 18.63 10.76 -22.35
C PRO A 12 18.85 9.62 -23.36
N GLU A 13 19.99 9.56 -24.06
CA GLU A 13 20.19 8.60 -25.14
C GLU A 13 20.48 7.16 -24.69
N ASN A 14 20.94 6.96 -23.44
CA ASN A 14 21.26 5.64 -22.90
C ASN A 14 20.33 5.16 -21.76
N GLY A 15 19.27 5.92 -21.47
CA GLY A 15 18.33 5.59 -20.40
C GLY A 15 17.32 4.52 -20.81
N VAL A 16 17.15 3.48 -19.98
CA VAL A 16 15.98 2.61 -20.05
C VAL A 16 14.74 3.49 -19.91
N ARG A 17 13.98 3.69 -21.01
CA ARG A 17 12.73 4.45 -20.96
C ARG A 17 11.80 3.77 -19.99
N SER A 18 11.37 4.49 -18.96
CA SER A 18 10.38 3.95 -18.03
C SER A 18 9.03 3.85 -18.73
N TRP A 19 8.20 2.91 -18.28
CA TRP A 19 6.85 2.77 -18.81
C TRP A 19 6.06 4.06 -18.55
N PRO A 20 5.49 4.68 -19.60
CA PRO A 20 4.74 5.92 -19.47
C PRO A 20 3.52 5.69 -18.57
N VAL A 21 3.12 6.70 -17.81
CA VAL A 21 1.86 6.63 -17.06
C VAL A 21 0.71 6.70 -18.06
N PHE A 22 0.11 5.57 -18.40
CA PHE A 22 -1.14 5.54 -19.18
C PHE A 22 -2.33 5.76 -18.26
N GLN A 23 -2.66 7.03 -17.99
CA GLN A 23 -3.95 7.34 -17.37
C GLN A 23 -5.02 7.58 -18.44
N PRO A 24 -6.20 6.96 -18.33
CA PRO A 24 -7.31 7.34 -19.19
C PRO A 24 -7.66 8.82 -19.01
N SER A 25 -7.94 9.52 -20.11
CA SER A 25 -8.24 10.97 -20.16
C SER A 25 -9.47 11.39 -19.34
N GLN A 26 -10.27 10.43 -18.91
CA GLN A 26 -11.35 10.62 -17.95
C GLN A 26 -11.26 9.49 -16.91
N PRO A 27 -11.60 9.74 -15.64
CA PRO A 27 -11.81 8.65 -14.68
C PRO A 27 -12.83 7.72 -15.31
N ARG A 28 -12.42 6.51 -15.69
CA ARG A 28 -13.34 5.54 -16.27
C ARG A 28 -14.41 5.33 -15.20
N GLN A 29 -15.67 5.71 -15.45
CA GLN A 29 -16.72 5.18 -14.60
C GLN A 29 -16.63 3.66 -14.71
N ALA A 30 -16.44 2.99 -13.58
CA ALA A 30 -16.34 1.55 -13.46
C ALA A 30 -17.59 0.89 -14.04
N ARG A 31 -17.63 0.65 -15.35
CA ARG A 31 -18.68 -0.15 -16.02
C ARG A 31 -18.38 -1.64 -15.88
N TYR A 32 -17.79 -2.07 -14.76
CA TYR A 32 -17.34 -3.46 -14.59
C TYR A 32 -18.50 -4.45 -14.37
N PHE A 33 -19.75 -3.98 -14.21
CA PHE A 33 -20.87 -4.85 -13.84
C PHE A 33 -22.19 -4.55 -14.57
N LEU A 34 -22.17 -3.70 -15.59
CA LEU A 34 -23.34 -3.39 -16.44
C LEU A 34 -22.95 -3.38 -17.92
N GLY A 35 -22.11 -4.34 -18.33
CA GLY A 35 -22.23 -4.84 -19.69
C GLY A 35 -23.60 -5.49 -19.84
N LEU A 36 -24.20 -5.43 -21.04
CA LEU A 36 -25.48 -6.07 -21.39
C LEU A 36 -25.61 -7.50 -20.81
N TYR A 37 -24.47 -8.20 -20.68
CA TYR A 37 -24.33 -9.49 -20.01
C TYR A 37 -24.90 -9.57 -18.58
N CYS A 38 -24.69 -8.59 -17.69
CA CYS A 38 -25.30 -8.63 -16.35
C CYS A 38 -26.81 -8.36 -16.35
N LEU A 39 -27.35 -7.78 -17.42
CA LEU A 39 -28.80 -7.69 -17.65
C LEU A 39 -29.35 -8.97 -18.27
N CYS A 40 -28.54 -9.74 -19.00
CA CYS A 40 -28.92 -11.01 -19.62
C CYS A 40 -28.72 -12.24 -18.72
N VAL A 41 -27.80 -12.17 -17.75
CA VAL A 41 -27.54 -13.27 -16.79
C VAL A 41 -28.74 -13.53 -15.88
N PRO A 42 -29.41 -12.54 -15.27
CA PRO A 42 -30.61 -12.79 -14.47
C PRO A 42 -31.76 -13.40 -15.30
N PRO A 43 -32.10 -12.91 -16.50
CA PRO A 43 -33.07 -13.57 -17.38
C PRO A 43 -32.64 -14.97 -17.83
N ALA A 44 -31.37 -15.19 -18.18
CA ALA A 44 -30.88 -16.51 -18.56
C ALA A 44 -30.87 -17.49 -17.39
N ALA A 45 -30.54 -17.01 -16.19
CA ALA A 45 -30.65 -17.75 -14.94
C ALA A 45 -32.12 -18.01 -14.59
N CYS A 46 -33.05 -17.07 -14.84
CA CYS A 46 -34.49 -17.25 -14.71
C CYS A 46 -35.03 -18.28 -15.71
N ILE A 47 -34.54 -18.29 -16.95
CA ILE A 47 -34.91 -19.29 -17.97
C ILE A 47 -34.37 -20.67 -17.56
N ALA A 48 -33.08 -20.76 -17.21
CA ALA A 48 -32.47 -21.98 -16.68
C ALA A 48 -33.17 -22.46 -15.39
N TYR A 49 -33.63 -21.53 -14.54
CA TYR A 49 -34.45 -21.78 -13.35
C TYR A 49 -35.81 -22.36 -13.71
N VAL A 50 -36.52 -21.84 -14.70
CA VAL A 50 -37.81 -22.39 -15.14
C VAL A 50 -37.63 -23.81 -15.70
N PHE A 51 -36.64 -24.02 -16.56
CA PHE A 51 -36.35 -25.36 -17.09
C PHE A 51 -35.85 -26.33 -16.01
N GLY A 52 -35.07 -25.86 -15.05
CA GLY A 52 -34.64 -26.61 -13.87
C GLY A 52 -35.80 -26.95 -12.92
N MET A 53 -36.75 -26.04 -12.74
CA MET A 53 -37.98 -26.24 -11.96
C MET A 53 -38.88 -27.30 -12.60
N VAL A 54 -39.02 -27.30 -13.92
CA VAL A 54 -39.76 -28.35 -14.66
C VAL A 54 -39.06 -29.71 -14.51
N GLY A 55 -37.72 -29.74 -14.52
CA GLY A 55 -36.94 -30.96 -14.25
C GLY A 55 -36.97 -31.43 -12.79
N ALA A 56 -36.96 -30.52 -11.82
CA ALA A 56 -36.94 -30.80 -10.39
C ALA A 56 -38.32 -31.12 -9.80
N ALA A 57 -39.41 -30.61 -10.40
CA ALA A 57 -40.77 -30.99 -10.05
C ALA A 57 -41.05 -32.50 -10.25
N LEU A 58 -40.20 -33.20 -11.01
CA LEU A 58 -40.24 -34.64 -11.18
C LEU A 58 -39.43 -35.43 -10.13
N LEU A 59 -38.65 -34.77 -9.25
CA LEU A 59 -37.76 -35.44 -8.28
C LEU A 59 -37.76 -34.75 -6.89
N MET A 60 -38.82 -35.05 -6.12
CA MET A 60 -38.98 -34.97 -4.64
C MET A 60 -38.48 -33.70 -3.89
N GLY A 61 -39.39 -33.09 -3.12
CA GLY A 61 -39.22 -31.78 -2.46
C GLY A 61 -38.05 -31.61 -1.46
N ALA A 62 -37.39 -32.67 -1.01
CA ALA A 62 -36.21 -32.57 -0.13
C ALA A 62 -34.91 -32.27 -0.92
N THR A 63 -34.74 -32.91 -2.09
CA THR A 63 -33.67 -32.58 -3.03
C THR A 63 -33.82 -31.17 -3.59
N MET A 64 -35.07 -30.70 -3.71
CA MET A 64 -35.37 -29.34 -4.16
C MET A 64 -34.92 -28.26 -3.16
N LEU A 65 -35.10 -28.46 -1.85
CA LEU A 65 -34.67 -27.49 -0.84
C LEU A 65 -33.14 -27.44 -0.71
N LEU A 66 -32.48 -28.59 -0.75
CA LEU A 66 -31.01 -28.70 -0.77
C LEU A 66 -30.41 -28.09 -2.04
N TYR A 67 -31.06 -28.29 -3.18
CA TYR A 67 -30.68 -27.65 -4.44
C TYR A 67 -30.87 -26.12 -4.39
N LEU A 68 -32.00 -25.64 -3.84
CA LEU A 68 -32.30 -24.21 -3.73
C LEU A 68 -31.39 -23.48 -2.74
N CYS A 69 -31.09 -24.08 -1.59
CA CYS A 69 -30.28 -23.44 -0.55
C CYS A 69 -28.77 -23.57 -0.80
N CYS A 70 -28.32 -24.63 -1.47
CA CYS A 70 -26.89 -24.92 -1.60
C CYS A 70 -26.41 -24.92 -3.06
N ALA A 71 -27.10 -25.64 -3.95
CA ALA A 71 -26.63 -25.82 -5.32
C ALA A 71 -26.85 -24.60 -6.21
N CYS A 72 -27.98 -23.89 -6.07
CA CYS A 72 -28.28 -22.71 -6.88
C CYS A 72 -27.36 -21.52 -6.53
N PRO A 73 -27.10 -21.18 -5.24
CA PRO A 73 -26.09 -20.19 -4.90
C PRO A 73 -24.69 -20.62 -5.34
N GLY A 74 -24.31 -21.89 -5.10
CA GLY A 74 -23.01 -22.43 -5.52
C GLY A 74 -22.79 -22.36 -7.03
N PHE A 75 -23.80 -22.73 -7.82
CA PHE A 75 -23.76 -22.67 -9.29
C PHE A 75 -23.79 -21.23 -9.81
N THR A 76 -24.52 -20.33 -9.14
CA THR A 76 -24.52 -18.89 -9.47
C THR A 76 -23.15 -18.28 -9.19
N VAL A 77 -22.52 -18.60 -8.06
CA VAL A 77 -21.13 -18.18 -7.75
C VAL A 77 -20.16 -18.80 -8.75
N TYR A 78 -20.33 -20.08 -9.12
CA TYR A 78 -19.51 -20.73 -10.13
C TYR A 78 -19.62 -20.03 -11.49
N LEU A 79 -20.84 -19.86 -12.03
CA LEU A 79 -21.06 -19.17 -13.30
C LEU A 79 -20.57 -17.73 -13.23
N TYR A 80 -20.80 -17.03 -12.12
CA TYR A 80 -20.24 -15.70 -11.90
C TYR A 80 -18.72 -15.73 -12.01
N THR A 81 -18.02 -16.60 -11.27
CA THR A 81 -16.55 -16.71 -11.38
C THR A 81 -16.07 -17.12 -12.77
N GLN A 82 -16.82 -17.94 -13.51
CA GLN A 82 -16.51 -18.29 -14.91
C GLN A 82 -16.75 -17.13 -15.88
N THR A 83 -17.77 -16.29 -15.68
CA THR A 83 -17.96 -15.11 -16.53
C THR A 83 -16.78 -14.12 -16.45
N TRP A 84 -15.99 -14.18 -15.37
CA TRP A 84 -14.75 -13.41 -15.26
C TRP A 84 -13.61 -13.98 -16.12
N SER A 85 -13.60 -15.30 -16.41
CA SER A 85 -12.63 -15.90 -17.33
C SER A 85 -12.94 -15.54 -18.78
N CYS A 86 -14.23 -15.41 -19.14
CA CYS A 86 -14.69 -14.96 -20.46
C CYS A 86 -14.64 -13.44 -20.65
N SER A 87 -14.36 -12.68 -19.59
CA SER A 87 -14.24 -11.23 -19.63
C SER A 87 -12.98 -10.86 -20.44
N PRO A 88 -13.03 -9.90 -21.39
CA PRO A 88 -11.86 -9.46 -22.17
C PRO A 88 -10.75 -8.81 -21.33
N TRP A 89 -10.97 -8.77 -20.03
CA TRP A 89 -10.07 -8.26 -19.02
C TRP A 89 -9.22 -9.36 -18.38
N HIS A 90 -9.47 -10.65 -18.70
CA HIS A 90 -8.72 -11.86 -18.30
C HIS A 90 -7.95 -11.73 -16.98
N TRP A 91 -8.70 -11.70 -15.89
CA TRP A 91 -8.14 -11.59 -14.55
C TRP A 91 -7.79 -13.00 -14.05
N LYS A 92 -6.50 -13.36 -14.02
CA LYS A 92 -6.02 -14.48 -13.19
C LYS A 92 -6.03 -14.09 -11.71
N THR A 93 -7.13 -13.54 -11.23
CA THR A 93 -7.29 -13.18 -9.82
C THR A 93 -8.09 -14.25 -9.09
N ASN A 94 -7.70 -14.52 -7.85
CA ASN A 94 -8.41 -15.48 -7.01
C ASN A 94 -9.75 -14.87 -6.53
N LEU A 95 -10.62 -15.70 -5.95
CA LEU A 95 -11.93 -15.25 -5.47
C LEU A 95 -11.81 -14.14 -4.43
N TYR A 96 -10.80 -14.21 -3.55
CA TYR A 96 -10.55 -13.19 -2.53
C TYR A 96 -10.35 -11.80 -3.16
N GLU A 97 -9.44 -11.68 -4.12
CA GLU A 97 -9.15 -10.42 -4.81
C GLU A 97 -10.41 -9.86 -5.49
N LYS A 98 -11.19 -10.72 -6.15
CA LYS A 98 -12.44 -10.32 -6.81
C LYS A 98 -13.45 -9.74 -5.82
N LEU A 99 -13.63 -10.40 -4.66
CA LEU A 99 -14.54 -9.94 -3.61
C LEU A 99 -14.07 -8.63 -3.00
N VAL A 100 -12.77 -8.48 -2.73
CA VAL A 100 -12.16 -7.22 -2.26
C VAL A 100 -12.46 -6.09 -3.25
N PHE A 101 -12.18 -6.27 -4.54
CA PHE A 101 -12.43 -5.23 -5.55
C PHE A 101 -13.89 -4.84 -5.67
N LEU A 102 -14.80 -5.83 -5.70
CA LEU A 102 -16.24 -5.61 -5.72
C LEU A 102 -16.69 -4.75 -4.53
N PHE A 103 -16.18 -5.12 -3.36
CA PHE A 103 -16.51 -4.47 -2.12
C PHE A 103 -15.97 -3.04 -2.06
N TYR A 104 -14.72 -2.80 -2.45
CA TYR A 104 -14.18 -1.45 -2.51
C TYR A 104 -14.91 -0.58 -3.56
N GLN A 105 -15.28 -1.12 -4.71
CA GLN A 105 -15.96 -0.33 -5.75
C GLN A 105 -17.41 0.01 -5.38
N ARG A 106 -18.16 -0.96 -4.85
CA ARG A 106 -19.59 -0.79 -4.53
C ARG A 106 -19.80 -0.33 -3.11
N GLY A 107 -19.07 -0.93 -2.19
CA GLY A 107 -19.12 -0.59 -0.78
C GLY A 107 -18.67 0.84 -0.54
N ASN A 108 -17.56 1.29 -1.12
CA ASN A 108 -17.14 2.68 -0.91
C ASN A 108 -18.09 3.70 -1.57
N ALA A 109 -18.73 3.37 -2.70
CA ALA A 109 -19.72 4.25 -3.35
C ALA A 109 -21.08 4.30 -2.62
N VAL A 110 -21.43 3.26 -1.85
CA VAL A 110 -22.73 3.13 -1.17
C VAL A 110 -22.62 3.42 0.34
N PHE A 111 -21.47 3.14 0.93
CA PHE A 111 -21.20 3.18 2.37
C PHE A 111 -20.10 4.20 2.72
N THR A 112 -19.76 5.12 1.82
CA THR A 112 -18.89 6.25 2.16
C THR A 112 -19.47 6.92 3.39
N THR A 113 -18.79 6.75 4.52
CA THR A 113 -19.04 7.51 5.73
C THR A 113 -19.06 8.97 5.33
N ALA A 114 -20.08 9.70 5.80
CA ALA A 114 -20.30 11.09 5.41
C ALA A 114 -18.96 11.82 5.47
N SER A 115 -18.47 12.27 4.31
CA SER A 115 -17.19 12.96 4.27
C SER A 115 -17.31 14.19 5.17
N PRO A 116 -16.33 14.41 6.07
CA PRO A 116 -16.26 15.62 6.85
C PRO A 116 -16.52 16.83 5.97
N ASN A 117 -17.51 17.64 6.31
CA ASN A 117 -17.74 18.91 5.63
C ASN A 117 -17.58 20.04 6.64
N ALA A 118 -17.16 21.22 6.18
CA ALA A 118 -16.98 22.38 7.05
C ALA A 118 -18.33 23.04 7.44
N GLY A 119 -19.45 22.31 7.36
CA GLY A 119 -20.76 22.82 7.70
C GLY A 119 -20.90 23.09 9.19
N LEU A 120 -21.77 24.03 9.55
CA LEU A 120 -22.09 24.37 10.95
C LEU A 120 -22.67 23.18 11.73
N ASP A 121 -23.19 22.19 11.02
CA ASP A 121 -23.77 20.97 11.58
C ASP A 121 -22.78 19.81 11.69
N PHE A 122 -21.54 19.99 11.23
CA PHE A 122 -20.52 18.96 11.31
C PHE A 122 -19.87 18.95 12.70
N MET A 123 -19.83 17.78 13.33
CA MET A 123 -19.26 17.55 14.67
C MET A 123 -19.87 18.46 15.75
N ARG A 124 -21.20 18.48 15.87
CA ARG A 124 -21.87 19.24 16.94
C ARG A 124 -21.41 18.71 18.30
N VAL A 125 -21.24 19.61 19.27
CA VAL A 125 -20.79 19.23 20.61
C VAL A 125 -21.78 18.26 21.29
N SER A 126 -23.07 18.38 20.97
CA SER A 126 -24.12 17.45 21.40
C SER A 126 -23.91 16.01 20.94
N ASP A 127 -23.14 15.82 19.87
CA ASP A 127 -22.94 14.53 19.21
C ASP A 127 -21.62 13.87 19.66
N ILE A 128 -20.77 14.64 20.35
CA ILE A 128 -19.51 14.15 20.94
C ILE A 128 -19.84 13.39 22.22
N ARG A 129 -19.38 12.13 22.32
CA ARG A 129 -19.59 11.32 23.52
C ARG A 129 -19.00 11.98 24.78
N PRO A 130 -19.60 11.78 25.95
CA PRO A 130 -19.00 12.23 27.21
C PRO A 130 -17.61 11.60 27.40
N LYS A 131 -16.80 12.18 28.29
CA LYS A 131 -15.54 11.55 28.65
C LYS A 131 -15.79 10.25 29.42
N GLU A 132 -15.10 9.20 29.05
CA GLU A 132 -15.23 7.87 29.65
C GLU A 132 -13.95 7.07 29.41
N GLU A 133 -13.69 6.08 30.25
CA GLU A 133 -12.60 5.13 30.01
C GLU A 133 -12.95 4.24 28.82
N LEU A 134 -12.04 4.13 27.84
CA LEU A 134 -12.29 3.38 26.63
C LEU A 134 -11.98 1.90 26.84
N ASP A 135 -12.85 1.03 26.32
CA ASP A 135 -12.54 -0.38 26.19
C ASP A 135 -11.47 -0.55 25.12
N LYS A 136 -10.28 -1.00 25.52
CA LYS A 136 -9.08 -1.07 24.68
C LYS A 136 -8.62 -2.52 24.50
N THR A 137 -8.01 -2.82 23.37
CA THR A 137 -7.41 -4.13 23.07
C THR A 137 -5.93 -3.98 22.79
N ALA A 138 -5.11 -4.84 23.38
CA ALA A 138 -3.68 -4.88 23.12
C ALA A 138 -3.41 -5.41 21.71
N ILE A 139 -2.52 -4.75 20.96
CA ILE A 139 -2.07 -5.25 19.66
C ILE A 139 -0.93 -6.26 19.90
N PRO A 140 -1.11 -7.56 19.59
CA PRO A 140 -0.16 -8.60 20.04
C PRO A 140 1.28 -8.44 19.55
N TYR A 141 1.47 -7.78 18.41
CA TYR A 141 2.76 -7.59 17.77
C TYR A 141 3.37 -6.20 17.99
N ALA A 142 2.69 -5.33 18.73
CA ALA A 142 3.17 -3.99 19.06
C ALA A 142 3.44 -3.91 20.57
N LEU A 143 4.63 -3.44 20.95
CA LEU A 143 5.00 -3.34 22.36
C LEU A 143 4.12 -2.28 23.05
N ASP A 144 3.27 -2.73 23.98
CA ASP A 144 2.46 -1.91 24.89
C ASP A 144 1.45 -0.96 24.23
N ILE A 145 1.05 -1.23 22.98
CA ILE A 145 0.01 -0.44 22.31
C ILE A 145 -1.36 -1.06 22.55
N HIS A 146 -2.22 -0.24 23.12
CA HIS A 146 -3.63 -0.52 23.35
C HIS A 146 -4.46 0.41 22.47
N VAL A 147 -5.35 -0.16 21.65
CA VAL A 147 -6.24 0.60 20.76
C VAL A 147 -7.70 0.49 21.24
N PRO A 148 -8.48 1.57 21.22
CA PRO A 148 -9.90 1.53 21.50
C PRO A 148 -10.62 0.54 20.59
N LYS A 149 -11.59 -0.19 21.14
CA LYS A 149 -12.46 -1.06 20.33
C LYS A 149 -13.39 -0.20 19.48
N LYS A 150 -13.74 -0.70 18.30
CA LYS A 150 -14.58 -0.01 17.31
C LYS A 150 -15.95 0.46 17.83
N SER A 151 -16.55 -0.25 18.77
CA SER A 151 -17.82 0.16 19.42
C SER A 151 -17.71 1.47 20.21
N THR A 152 -16.49 1.95 20.43
CA THR A 152 -16.21 3.18 21.14
C THR A 152 -16.00 4.36 20.19
N GLU A 153 -16.58 4.47 19.00
CA GLU A 153 -16.41 5.68 18.17
C GLU A 153 -16.83 6.99 18.90
N GLU A 154 -16.18 8.11 18.60
CA GLU A 154 -16.37 9.41 19.30
C GLU A 154 -17.76 10.03 19.09
N PHE A 155 -18.42 9.68 17.98
CA PHE A 155 -19.75 10.15 17.62
C PHE A 155 -20.77 9.02 17.83
N GLY A 156 -21.98 9.34 18.28
CA GLY A 156 -22.97 8.39 18.80
C GLY A 156 -23.48 7.32 17.80
N GLU A 157 -24.09 6.25 18.33
CA GLU A 157 -24.54 5.02 17.63
C GLU A 157 -25.59 5.22 16.51
N ASN A 158 -26.20 6.41 16.40
CA ASN A 158 -27.27 6.66 15.44
C ASN A 158 -26.81 6.71 13.96
N SER A 159 -25.51 6.61 13.69
CA SER A 159 -24.94 6.71 12.34
C SER A 159 -24.64 5.37 11.66
N ASN A 160 -24.68 4.23 12.36
CA ASN A 160 -24.23 2.96 11.78
C ASN A 160 -25.42 2.04 11.45
N PRO A 161 -25.99 2.12 10.23
CA PRO A 161 -27.03 1.20 9.81
C PRO A 161 -26.52 -0.25 9.87
N CYS A 162 -27.42 -1.20 10.15
CA CYS A 162 -27.17 -2.65 10.20
C CYS A 162 -26.21 -3.19 9.12
N TRP A 163 -26.23 -2.59 7.93
CA TRP A 163 -25.37 -2.95 6.80
C TRP A 163 -23.88 -2.65 6.99
N VAL A 164 -23.51 -1.62 7.77
CA VAL A 164 -22.10 -1.29 8.09
C VAL A 164 -21.47 -2.45 8.88
N ASN A 165 -22.18 -2.99 9.87
CA ASN A 165 -21.73 -4.17 10.61
C ASN A 165 -21.59 -5.43 9.73
N PHE A 166 -22.36 -5.56 8.65
CA PHE A 166 -22.26 -6.69 7.73
C PHE A 166 -21.03 -6.57 6.81
N VAL A 167 -20.82 -5.38 6.26
CA VAL A 167 -19.67 -4.96 5.47
C VAL A 167 -18.38 -5.24 6.25
N GLU A 168 -18.32 -4.79 7.49
CA GLU A 168 -17.16 -4.98 8.36
C GLU A 168 -16.90 -6.45 8.69
N LYS A 169 -17.95 -7.22 9.01
CA LYS A 169 -17.81 -8.67 9.21
C LYS A 169 -17.29 -9.38 7.98
N ILE A 170 -17.67 -8.92 6.78
CA ILE A 170 -17.09 -9.41 5.54
C ILE A 170 -15.61 -9.06 5.51
N GLU A 171 -15.21 -7.80 5.72
CA GLU A 171 -13.80 -7.39 5.72
C GLU A 171 -12.94 -8.18 6.71
N GLU A 172 -13.40 -8.35 7.94
CA GLU A 172 -12.74 -9.20 8.95
C GLU A 172 -12.64 -10.66 8.51
N SER A 173 -13.61 -11.13 7.74
CA SER A 173 -13.63 -12.49 7.19
C SER A 173 -12.80 -12.62 5.91
N LEU A 174 -12.60 -11.53 5.15
CA LEU A 174 -11.77 -11.53 3.95
C LEU A 174 -10.33 -11.94 4.33
N GLY A 175 -9.81 -11.47 5.46
CA GLY A 175 -8.49 -11.88 5.98
C GLY A 175 -8.37 -13.37 6.31
N LYS A 176 -9.48 -14.11 6.40
CA LYS A 176 -9.51 -15.57 6.63
C LYS A 176 -9.53 -16.37 5.34
N LEU A 177 -9.77 -15.73 4.20
CA LEU A 177 -9.77 -16.41 2.91
C LEU A 177 -8.33 -16.76 2.52
N PRO A 178 -8.12 -17.94 1.90
CA PRO A 178 -6.79 -18.34 1.46
C PRO A 178 -6.26 -17.34 0.43
N PHE A 179 -5.11 -16.74 0.73
CA PHE A 179 -4.36 -15.91 -0.19
C PHE A 179 -3.18 -16.72 -0.72
N THR A 180 -3.07 -16.82 -2.05
CA THR A 180 -1.98 -17.53 -2.73
C THR A 180 -1.10 -16.54 -3.46
N ASP A 181 0.21 -16.58 -3.22
CA ASP A 181 1.16 -15.80 -4.01
C ASP A 181 1.28 -16.40 -5.42
N ASN A 182 1.10 -15.54 -6.43
CA ASN A 182 1.34 -15.89 -7.83
C ASN A 182 2.62 -15.19 -8.28
N PHE A 183 3.66 -15.97 -8.62
CA PHE A 183 4.95 -15.47 -9.09
C PHE A 183 5.02 -15.35 -10.62
N ASP A 184 3.87 -15.09 -11.26
CA ASP A 184 3.80 -14.85 -12.70
C ASP A 184 4.59 -13.57 -13.02
N CYS A 185 5.50 -13.65 -13.99
CA CYS A 185 6.19 -12.47 -14.53
C CYS A 185 5.41 -11.94 -15.73
N PHE A 186 5.47 -10.61 -15.93
CA PHE A 186 5.05 -10.02 -17.20
C PHE A 186 5.92 -10.57 -18.34
N ALA A 187 5.27 -10.97 -19.43
CA ALA A 187 5.97 -11.44 -20.61
C ALA A 187 6.72 -10.27 -21.29
N GLU A 188 7.70 -10.59 -22.12
CA GLU A 188 8.42 -9.58 -22.91
C GLU A 188 7.42 -8.78 -23.77
N GLY A 189 7.49 -7.45 -23.67
CA GLY A 189 6.59 -6.53 -24.39
C GLY A 189 5.26 -6.25 -23.69
N GLU A 190 4.92 -6.93 -22.59
CA GLU A 190 3.77 -6.54 -21.76
C GLU A 190 4.08 -5.27 -20.96
N ASP A 191 3.16 -4.31 -21.00
CA ASP A 191 3.25 -3.08 -20.22
C ASP A 191 2.57 -3.28 -18.84
N PRO A 192 3.34 -3.37 -17.74
CA PRO A 192 2.79 -3.56 -16.41
C PRO A 192 1.97 -2.36 -15.94
N VAL A 193 2.29 -1.15 -16.39
CA VAL A 193 1.54 0.06 -16.04
C VAL A 193 0.19 0.04 -16.73
N GLN A 194 0.17 -0.26 -18.04
CA GLN A 194 -1.08 -0.41 -18.77
C GLN A 194 -1.95 -1.51 -18.16
N PHE A 195 -1.34 -2.65 -17.75
CA PHE A 195 -2.05 -3.72 -17.05
C PHE A 195 -2.70 -3.20 -15.76
N VAL A 196 -1.94 -2.58 -14.85
CA VAL A 196 -2.48 -2.05 -13.58
C VAL A 196 -3.56 -1.01 -13.84
N MET A 197 -3.34 -0.07 -14.75
CA MET A 197 -4.31 0.98 -15.07
C MET A 197 -5.57 0.44 -15.75
N LYS A 198 -5.48 -0.68 -16.47
CA LYS A 198 -6.63 -1.42 -16.99
C LYS A 198 -7.51 -1.96 -15.85
N GLN A 199 -6.92 -2.34 -14.71
CA GLN A 199 -7.64 -2.88 -13.56
C GLN A 199 -8.18 -1.79 -12.63
N VAL A 200 -7.33 -0.86 -12.20
CA VAL A 200 -7.65 0.10 -11.13
C VAL A 200 -7.62 1.56 -11.59
N GLY A 201 -7.44 1.83 -12.89
CA GLY A 201 -7.34 3.19 -13.42
C GLY A 201 -8.56 4.08 -13.19
N HIS A 202 -9.70 3.50 -12.79
CA HIS A 202 -10.92 4.25 -12.43
C HIS A 202 -10.94 4.76 -10.98
N ILE A 203 -10.22 4.10 -10.06
CA ILE A 203 -10.04 4.57 -8.67
C ILE A 203 -8.76 5.40 -8.51
N TYR A 204 -7.86 5.35 -9.49
CA TYR A 204 -6.64 6.13 -9.46
C TYR A 204 -6.95 7.63 -9.59
N PRO A 205 -6.38 8.50 -8.73
CA PRO A 205 -6.55 9.94 -8.86
C PRO A 205 -5.94 10.44 -10.17
N SER A 206 -6.39 11.60 -10.65
CA SER A 206 -5.77 12.28 -11.79
C SER A 206 -4.29 12.55 -11.53
N THR A 207 -3.44 12.11 -12.45
CA THR A 207 -2.00 12.30 -12.43
C THR A 207 -1.72 13.72 -12.90
N TYR A 208 -1.34 14.59 -11.96
CA TYR A 208 -1.00 15.98 -12.28
C TYR A 208 0.41 16.12 -12.87
N GLN A 209 1.27 15.13 -12.64
CA GLN A 209 2.66 15.16 -13.06
C GLN A 209 3.13 13.77 -13.52
N VAL A 210 3.61 13.70 -14.76
CA VAL A 210 4.21 12.49 -15.33
C VAL A 210 5.73 12.62 -15.24
N TRP A 211 6.35 11.57 -14.75
CA TRP A 211 7.81 11.45 -14.68
C TRP A 211 8.22 10.35 -15.66
N ASP A 212 8.91 10.70 -16.73
CA ASP A 212 9.33 9.74 -17.77
C ASP A 212 10.59 8.97 -17.38
N ASP A 213 11.28 9.42 -16.34
CA ASP A 213 12.57 8.93 -15.89
C ASP A 213 12.52 8.17 -14.56
N LYS A 214 11.40 7.53 -14.21
CA LYS A 214 11.17 6.91 -12.87
C LYS A 214 12.25 5.94 -12.40
N GLN A 215 12.98 5.34 -13.34
CA GLN A 215 14.07 4.40 -13.03
C GLN A 215 15.42 5.10 -12.87
N SER A 216 15.58 6.34 -13.33
CA SER A 216 16.82 7.10 -13.32
C SER A 216 17.36 7.37 -11.91
N ASP A 217 18.64 7.76 -11.86
CA ASP A 217 19.30 8.20 -10.64
C ASP A 217 18.73 9.54 -10.13
N MET A 218 18.25 10.37 -11.05
CA MET A 218 17.52 11.59 -10.72
C MET A 218 16.19 11.26 -10.04
N ALA A 219 15.44 10.26 -10.52
CA ALA A 219 14.21 9.82 -9.87
C ALA A 219 14.48 9.21 -8.49
N LEU A 220 15.57 8.46 -8.32
CA LEU A 220 16.00 8.01 -6.99
C LEU A 220 16.25 9.19 -6.05
N THR A 221 16.96 10.21 -6.55
CA THR A 221 17.25 11.44 -5.79
C THR A 221 15.97 12.15 -5.39
N ARG A 222 15.05 12.40 -6.32
CA ARG A 222 13.75 13.03 -6.03
C ARG A 222 12.93 12.22 -5.03
N PHE A 223 12.93 10.89 -5.17
CA PHE A 223 12.23 9.99 -4.26
C PHE A 223 12.75 10.09 -2.82
N CYS A 224 14.06 10.26 -2.64
CA CYS A 224 14.66 10.44 -1.32
C CYS A 224 14.55 11.87 -0.80
N LEU A 225 14.79 12.89 -1.64
CA LEU A 225 14.92 14.28 -1.21
C LEU A 225 13.56 14.99 -1.03
N TYR A 226 12.63 14.74 -1.95
CA TYR A 226 11.32 15.41 -1.98
C TYR A 226 10.15 14.45 -1.82
N GLY A 227 10.43 13.14 -1.79
CA GLY A 227 9.44 12.08 -1.76
C GLY A 227 9.42 11.33 -0.43
N LEU A 228 9.23 10.02 -0.55
CA LEU A 228 8.99 9.13 0.58
C LEU A 228 10.19 9.01 1.54
N GLY A 229 11.41 9.32 1.09
CA GLY A 229 12.60 9.25 1.94
C GLY A 229 12.93 10.52 2.71
N ALA A 230 12.23 11.63 2.47
CA ALA A 230 12.69 12.96 2.88
C ALA A 230 12.82 13.09 4.39
N HIS A 231 11.92 12.47 5.16
CA HIS A 231 11.93 12.50 6.62
C HIS A 231 12.96 11.54 7.27
N ARG A 232 13.70 10.76 6.47
CA ARG A 232 14.70 9.79 6.94
C ARG A 232 16.13 10.10 6.50
N ILE A 233 16.38 11.29 5.97
CA ILE A 233 17.71 11.69 5.53
C ILE A 233 18.60 11.91 6.75
N GLU A 234 19.73 11.20 6.77
CA GLU A 234 20.81 11.38 7.73
C GLU A 234 22.07 11.88 7.00
N MET A 235 23.02 12.43 7.75
CA MET A 235 24.36 12.72 7.24
C MET A 235 25.35 11.76 7.88
N GLU A 236 26.20 11.15 7.07
CA GLU A 236 27.26 10.25 7.52
C GLU A 236 28.61 10.71 7.00
N GLU A 237 29.61 10.69 7.89
CA GLU A 237 30.98 11.02 7.58
C GLU A 237 31.79 9.73 7.57
N LEU A 238 32.28 9.33 6.40
CA LEU A 238 33.09 8.13 6.25
C LEU A 238 34.56 8.52 6.16
N GLU A 239 35.40 7.89 6.98
CA GLU A 239 36.84 8.02 6.86
C GLU A 239 37.28 7.51 5.48
N GLY A 240 37.93 8.39 4.71
CA GLY A 240 38.51 8.01 3.44
C GLY A 240 39.53 6.90 3.69
N HIS A 241 39.27 5.69 3.19
CA HIS A 241 40.33 4.71 3.06
C HIS A 241 41.35 5.30 2.10
N SER A 242 42.43 5.85 2.64
CA SER A 242 43.62 6.19 1.89
C SER A 242 44.01 4.93 1.13
N ASN A 243 43.86 4.94 -0.19
CA ASN A 243 44.44 3.93 -1.05
C ASN A 243 45.95 4.05 -0.88
N ASN A 244 46.52 3.29 0.06
CA ASN A 244 47.94 3.23 0.39
C ASN A 244 48.73 2.57 -0.76
N ASN A 245 48.78 3.22 -1.91
CA ASN A 245 49.60 2.86 -3.06
C ASN A 245 50.44 4.05 -3.56
N HIS A 246 50.87 4.93 -2.65
CA HIS A 246 51.97 5.86 -2.92
C HIS A 246 53.02 5.79 -1.82
N ASN A 247 54.18 5.26 -2.20
CA ASN A 247 55.46 5.38 -1.51
C ASN A 247 55.97 6.81 -1.66
N ASP A 248 55.31 7.78 -1.05
CA ASP A 248 55.86 9.13 -0.95
C ASP A 248 56.03 9.52 0.51
N ASN A 249 57.28 9.81 0.82
CA ASN A 249 57.86 10.02 2.13
C ASN A 249 57.60 11.46 2.61
N ASP A 250 56.36 11.94 2.45
CA ASP A 250 55.96 13.30 2.83
C ASP A 250 55.31 13.31 4.21
N ASN A 251 56.18 13.44 5.21
CA ASN A 251 55.79 13.78 6.58
C ASN A 251 55.13 15.17 6.62
N ASN A 252 53.99 15.25 7.33
CA ASN A 252 53.35 16.45 7.90
C ASN A 252 52.18 17.14 7.18
N ASN A 253 51.21 16.38 6.65
CA ASN A 253 49.82 16.86 6.70
C ASN A 253 48.81 15.70 6.66
N SER A 254 48.60 15.08 7.82
CA SER A 254 47.49 14.15 8.09
C SER A 254 46.16 14.92 8.09
N ASN A 255 45.76 15.46 6.95
CA ASN A 255 44.37 15.87 6.72
C ASN A 255 43.55 14.58 6.65
N ASN A 256 42.87 14.25 7.75
CA ASN A 256 41.81 13.26 7.79
C ASN A 256 40.77 13.64 6.72
N ASN A 257 40.90 13.08 5.52
CA ASN A 257 40.07 13.40 4.38
C ASN A 257 38.78 12.56 4.48
N SER A 258 37.95 12.92 5.45
CA SER A 258 36.64 12.33 5.63
C SER A 258 35.71 12.78 4.51
N THR A 259 34.97 11.84 3.93
CA THR A 259 33.98 12.15 2.89
C THR A 259 32.59 12.11 3.49
N LYS A 260 31.83 13.19 3.34
CA LYS A 260 30.46 13.32 3.83
C LYS A 260 29.45 12.88 2.78
N TYR A 261 28.43 12.17 3.23
CA TYR A 261 27.32 11.69 2.42
C TYR A 261 25.99 12.01 3.09
N TYR A 262 24.95 12.22 2.29
CA TYR A 262 23.58 12.00 2.74
C TYR A 262 23.26 10.53 2.62
N VAL A 263 22.56 9.96 3.60
CA VAL A 263 22.19 8.55 3.61
C VAL A 263 20.72 8.37 3.97
N VAL A 264 20.04 7.46 3.26
CA VAL A 264 18.71 6.98 3.61
C VAL A 264 18.81 5.49 3.92
N ARG A 265 18.57 5.13 5.18
CA ARG A 265 18.80 3.77 5.68
C ARG A 265 17.58 2.89 5.59
N THR A 266 17.77 1.67 5.11
CA THR A 266 16.73 0.63 5.04
C THR A 266 17.23 -0.74 5.49
N ASN A 267 18.53 -0.90 5.77
CA ASN A 267 19.13 -2.16 6.19
C ASN A 267 18.61 -2.70 7.53
N ALA A 268 17.89 -1.90 8.33
CA ALA A 268 17.17 -2.40 9.49
C ALA A 268 16.14 -3.51 9.13
N LEU A 269 15.67 -3.53 7.88
CA LEU A 269 14.75 -4.56 7.39
C LEU A 269 15.45 -5.83 6.86
N ALA A 270 16.78 -5.81 6.66
CA ALA A 270 17.49 -6.89 5.96
C ALA A 270 17.46 -8.23 6.71
N SER A 271 17.43 -8.18 8.04
CA SER A 271 17.38 -9.37 8.90
C SER A 271 15.98 -10.00 8.98
N LEU A 272 14.93 -9.25 8.66
CA LEU A 272 13.56 -9.71 8.81
C LEU A 272 13.24 -10.86 7.85
N PRO A 273 12.50 -11.89 8.30
CA PRO A 273 12.04 -12.96 7.42
C PRO A 273 11.10 -12.38 6.37
N VAL A 274 11.18 -12.93 5.16
CA VAL A 274 10.24 -12.66 4.07
C VAL A 274 9.53 -13.96 3.72
N ARG A 275 8.38 -13.84 3.06
CA ARG A 275 7.65 -15.01 2.55
C ARG A 275 8.49 -15.73 1.50
N ASP A 276 8.30 -17.04 1.40
CA ASP A 276 9.00 -17.86 0.42
C ASP A 276 8.81 -17.32 -0.99
N GLY A 277 9.88 -17.33 -1.80
CA GLY A 277 9.88 -16.78 -3.16
C GLY A 277 10.16 -15.26 -3.25
N PHE A 278 10.12 -14.52 -2.14
CA PHE A 278 10.47 -13.09 -2.13
C PHE A 278 11.95 -12.85 -1.79
N GLU A 279 12.51 -11.79 -2.36
CA GLU A 279 13.81 -11.28 -1.93
C GLU A 279 13.67 -10.50 -0.61
N ARG A 280 14.73 -10.50 0.21
CA ARG A 280 14.81 -9.71 1.44
C ARG A 280 14.83 -8.20 1.14
N TYR A 281 14.44 -7.41 2.13
CA TYR A 281 14.55 -5.96 2.11
C TYR A 281 15.99 -5.49 2.39
N GLY A 282 16.26 -4.19 2.25
CA GLY A 282 17.53 -3.53 2.56
C GLY A 282 18.06 -2.62 1.45
N GLY A 283 19.30 -2.15 1.67
CA GLY A 283 20.04 -1.27 0.75
C GLY A 283 20.09 0.17 1.24
N ASP A 284 21.07 0.55 2.05
CA ASP A 284 21.26 1.94 2.44
C ASP A 284 21.77 2.75 1.23
N ALA A 285 21.04 3.79 0.84
CA ALA A 285 21.36 4.61 -0.32
C ALA A 285 22.16 5.85 0.10
N TYR A 286 23.33 6.05 -0.51
CA TYR A 286 24.25 7.16 -0.24
C TYR A 286 24.25 8.14 -1.40
N PHE A 287 24.22 9.43 -1.06
CA PHE A 287 24.28 10.55 -2.00
C PHE A 287 25.44 11.46 -1.61
N ASP A 288 26.08 12.07 -2.58
CA ASP A 288 27.06 13.12 -2.31
C ASP A 288 26.38 14.44 -1.91
N LEU A 289 27.17 15.46 -1.60
CA LEU A 289 26.66 16.78 -1.20
C LEU A 289 25.89 17.51 -2.32
N ALA A 290 26.04 17.06 -3.57
CA ALA A 290 25.28 17.55 -4.73
C ALA A 290 24.05 16.67 -5.02
N TRP A 291 23.66 15.79 -4.09
CA TRP A 291 22.53 14.88 -4.19
C TRP A 291 22.63 13.86 -5.34
N ARG A 292 23.84 13.56 -5.83
CA ARG A 292 24.04 12.50 -6.82
C ARG A 292 24.17 11.16 -6.09
N PRO A 293 23.47 10.09 -6.54
CA PRO A 293 23.65 8.77 -5.96
C PRO A 293 25.10 8.30 -6.12
N VAL A 294 25.70 7.81 -5.04
CA VAL A 294 27.10 7.35 -5.02
C VAL A 294 27.19 5.83 -4.94
N LYS A 295 26.39 5.22 -4.05
CA LYS A 295 26.36 3.79 -3.80
C LYS A 295 25.10 3.37 -3.06
N ILE A 296 24.74 2.10 -3.18
CA ILE A 296 23.80 1.41 -2.31
C ILE A 296 24.56 0.29 -1.60
N VAL A 297 24.47 0.24 -0.27
CA VAL A 297 25.11 -0.80 0.56
C VAL A 297 24.01 -1.72 1.10
N ASP A 298 23.99 -2.95 0.60
CA ASP A 298 22.95 -3.94 0.88
C ASP A 298 23.50 -5.03 1.81
N PHE A 299 22.94 -5.13 3.02
CA PHE A 299 23.28 -6.22 3.95
C PHE A 299 22.45 -7.47 3.73
N GLY A 300 21.51 -7.46 2.80
CA GLY A 300 20.51 -8.49 2.63
C GLY A 300 20.74 -9.44 1.44
N LEU A 301 21.86 -9.34 0.72
CA LEU A 301 22.06 -10.03 -0.56
C LEU A 301 22.56 -11.47 -0.38
N GLY A 302 21.69 -12.44 -0.65
CA GLY A 302 21.99 -13.88 -0.63
C GLY A 302 21.19 -14.66 0.43
N PRO A 303 21.16 -16.01 0.33
CA PRO A 303 20.59 -16.83 1.39
C PRO A 303 21.34 -16.55 2.70
N LEU A 304 20.65 -16.64 3.85
CA LEU A 304 21.32 -16.69 5.15
C LEU A 304 22.41 -17.76 5.06
N ARG A 305 23.69 -17.35 5.09
CA ARG A 305 24.78 -18.32 5.15
C ARG A 305 24.58 -19.14 6.42
N ARG A 306 24.99 -20.41 6.42
CA ARG A 306 24.84 -21.33 7.58
C ARG A 306 25.38 -20.77 8.90
N ASN A 307 26.28 -19.78 8.85
CA ASN A 307 26.87 -19.11 10.01
C ASN A 307 26.07 -17.86 10.47
N GLY A 308 24.92 -17.56 9.87
CA GLY A 308 24.08 -16.41 10.21
C GLY A 308 24.66 -15.04 9.83
N ARG A 309 25.83 -14.98 9.17
CA ARG A 309 26.45 -13.72 8.75
C ARG A 309 26.10 -13.38 7.32
N GLN A 310 25.67 -12.14 7.13
CA GLN A 310 25.36 -11.59 5.81
C GLN A 310 26.49 -10.66 5.39
N GLU A 311 27.04 -10.89 4.19
CA GLU A 311 28.05 -10.01 3.62
C GLU A 311 27.37 -8.79 3.01
N SER A 312 27.93 -7.62 3.27
CA SER A 312 27.48 -6.38 2.64
C SER A 312 27.89 -6.36 1.17
N VAL A 313 26.95 -6.06 0.29
CA VAL A 313 27.21 -5.82 -1.13
C VAL A 313 27.08 -4.34 -1.40
N THR A 314 28.14 -3.72 -1.90
CA THR A 314 28.13 -2.33 -2.35
C THR A 314 27.96 -2.30 -3.86
N THR A 315 26.95 -1.59 -4.35
CA THR A 315 26.71 -1.39 -5.78
C THR A 315 26.73 0.11 -6.08
N ARG A 316 27.35 0.50 -7.19
CA ARG A 316 27.54 1.89 -7.63
C ARG A 316 26.84 2.15 -8.97
N PRO A 317 26.55 3.43 -9.30
CA PRO A 317 26.11 3.79 -10.65
C PRO A 317 27.03 3.23 -11.73
N GLY A 318 26.44 2.60 -12.75
CA GLY A 318 27.18 1.93 -13.84
C GLY A 318 27.47 0.44 -13.61
N ASP A 319 27.37 -0.06 -12.39
CA ASP A 319 27.50 -1.50 -12.13
C ASP A 319 26.31 -2.26 -12.72
N LYS A 320 26.54 -3.50 -13.19
CA LYS A 320 25.48 -4.38 -13.73
C LYS A 320 24.29 -4.59 -12.78
N GLY A 321 24.52 -4.48 -11.46
CA GLY A 321 23.49 -4.64 -10.42
C GLY A 321 22.74 -3.37 -10.03
N TRP A 322 23.05 -2.22 -10.62
CA TRP A 322 22.60 -0.92 -10.13
C TRP A 322 21.07 -0.76 -10.15
N GLU A 323 20.41 -1.08 -11.27
CA GLU A 323 18.94 -0.98 -11.38
C GLU A 323 18.22 -1.87 -10.38
N ARG A 324 18.74 -3.08 -10.15
CA ARG A 324 18.20 -4.00 -9.14
C ARG A 324 18.39 -3.44 -7.73
N ALA A 325 19.56 -2.89 -7.41
CA ALA A 325 19.82 -2.27 -6.11
C ALA A 325 18.87 -1.09 -5.85
N LYS A 326 18.64 -0.23 -6.85
CA LYS A 326 17.65 0.86 -6.77
C LYS A 326 16.23 0.35 -6.54
N PHE A 327 15.81 -0.68 -7.27
CA PHE A 327 14.48 -1.28 -7.09
C PHE A 327 14.31 -1.84 -5.68
N ARG A 328 15.29 -2.61 -5.19
CA ARG A 328 15.28 -3.17 -3.83
C ARG A 328 15.20 -2.07 -2.77
N PHE A 329 16.03 -1.04 -2.88
CA PHE A 329 15.99 0.10 -1.96
C PHE A 329 14.62 0.78 -1.96
N ARG A 330 14.05 1.10 -3.13
CA ARG A 330 12.73 1.75 -3.23
C ARG A 330 11.63 0.90 -2.58
N SER A 331 11.63 -0.40 -2.84
CA SER A 331 10.69 -1.34 -2.22
C SER A 331 10.86 -1.39 -0.71
N SER A 332 12.10 -1.42 -0.23
CA SER A 332 12.43 -1.46 1.21
C SER A 332 12.03 -0.17 1.92
N LEU A 333 12.31 0.99 1.32
CA LEU A 333 11.89 2.28 1.86
C LEU A 333 10.36 2.39 1.89
N SER A 334 9.68 1.94 0.84
CA SER A 334 8.22 1.90 0.80
C SER A 334 7.62 1.09 1.95
N VAL A 335 8.15 -0.12 2.20
CA VAL A 335 7.72 -0.96 3.31
C VAL A 335 8.05 -0.33 4.66
N LEU A 336 9.27 0.19 4.83
CA LEU A 336 9.71 0.84 6.06
C LEU A 336 8.78 2.00 6.43
N VAL A 337 8.54 2.92 5.48
CA VAL A 337 7.72 4.10 5.71
C VAL A 337 6.26 3.71 5.92
N THR A 338 5.72 2.77 5.15
CA THR A 338 4.33 2.33 5.30
C THR A 338 4.08 1.70 6.66
N LEU A 339 4.95 0.79 7.10
CA LEU A 339 4.74 0.01 8.31
C LEU A 339 5.17 0.76 9.57
N VAL A 340 6.39 1.31 9.57
CA VAL A 340 7.00 1.89 10.77
C VAL A 340 6.60 3.35 10.94
N ASP A 341 6.78 4.17 9.91
CA ASP A 341 6.58 5.61 10.06
C ASP A 341 5.09 5.96 10.01
N HIS A 342 4.37 5.38 9.06
CA HIS A 342 2.97 5.71 8.82
C HIS A 342 2.03 4.89 9.72
N LEU A 343 1.97 3.57 9.56
CA LEU A 343 1.05 2.75 10.35
C LEU A 343 1.38 2.79 11.84
N TYR A 344 2.62 2.42 12.22
CA TYR A 344 2.98 2.38 13.63
C TYR A 344 3.10 3.79 14.23
N GLY A 345 3.96 4.64 13.66
CA GLY A 345 4.28 5.95 14.22
C GLY A 345 3.10 6.92 14.26
N VAL A 346 2.39 7.08 13.13
CA VAL A 346 1.27 8.01 13.04
C VAL A 346 0.00 7.39 13.62
N HIS A 347 -0.48 6.27 13.08
CA HIS A 347 -1.81 5.74 13.44
C HIS A 347 -1.82 5.08 14.82
N LEU A 348 -0.98 4.05 15.03
CA LEU A 348 -1.06 3.21 16.23
C LEU A 348 -0.47 3.88 17.48
N GLN A 349 0.55 4.71 17.32
CA GLN A 349 1.24 5.37 18.41
C GLN A 349 0.70 6.78 18.64
N ALA A 350 1.00 7.74 17.76
CA ALA A 350 0.73 9.15 18.01
C ALA A 350 -0.78 9.45 18.04
N ALA A 351 -1.50 9.15 16.96
CA ALA A 351 -2.89 9.53 16.81
C ALA A 351 -3.80 8.78 17.81
N ASN A 352 -3.60 7.47 17.96
CA ASN A 352 -4.30 6.66 18.95
C ASN A 352 -4.08 7.17 20.40
N LEU A 353 -2.86 7.58 20.76
CA LEU A 353 -2.57 8.18 22.07
C LEU A 353 -3.37 9.48 22.26
N PHE A 354 -3.41 10.36 21.25
CA PHE A 354 -4.17 11.60 21.31
C PHE A 354 -5.67 11.34 21.46
N VAL A 355 -6.24 10.46 20.63
CA VAL A 355 -7.66 10.07 20.70
C VAL A 355 -7.98 9.56 22.11
N THR A 356 -7.19 8.62 22.62
CA THR A 356 -7.43 8.01 23.93
C THR A 356 -7.35 9.06 25.04
N ALA A 357 -6.29 9.87 25.05
CA ALA A 357 -6.10 10.91 26.06
C ALA A 357 -7.24 11.94 26.07
N LEU A 358 -7.67 12.41 24.89
CA LEU A 358 -8.75 13.38 24.75
C LEU A 358 -10.08 12.81 25.26
N ARG A 359 -10.38 11.57 24.90
CA ARG A 359 -11.67 10.94 25.21
C ARG A 359 -11.78 10.52 26.66
N GLU A 360 -10.69 10.07 27.28
CA GLU A 360 -10.69 9.62 28.67
C GLU A 360 -10.59 10.79 29.66
N ASN A 361 -9.88 11.87 29.30
CA ASN A 361 -9.50 12.91 30.27
C ASN A 361 -10.19 14.26 30.05
N VAL A 362 -10.68 14.54 28.84
CA VAL A 362 -11.14 15.88 28.46
C VAL A 362 -12.64 15.85 28.16
N SER A 363 -13.44 16.73 28.75
CA SER A 363 -14.89 16.77 28.49
C SER A 363 -15.20 17.21 27.05
N ALA A 364 -16.35 16.79 26.51
CA ALA A 364 -16.82 17.15 25.17
C ALA A 364 -16.88 18.67 24.93
N GLU A 365 -17.25 19.45 25.96
CA GLU A 365 -17.33 20.92 25.90
C GLU A 365 -15.97 21.62 25.95
N HIS A 366 -14.91 20.92 26.32
CA HIS A 366 -13.61 21.54 26.52
C HIS A 366 -13.05 22.04 25.17
N PRO A 367 -12.54 23.28 25.10
CA PRO A 367 -12.11 23.89 23.83
C PRO A 367 -11.01 23.08 23.13
N MET A 368 -10.07 22.49 23.88
CA MET A 368 -9.05 21.61 23.29
C MET A 368 -9.63 20.36 22.64
N ARG A 369 -10.63 19.69 23.26
CA ARG A 369 -11.24 18.49 22.65
C ARG A 369 -11.94 18.88 21.36
N ARG A 370 -12.77 19.92 21.40
CA ARG A 370 -13.46 20.47 20.23
C ARG A 370 -12.51 20.87 19.10
N PHE A 371 -11.39 21.50 19.43
CA PHE A 371 -10.38 21.89 18.44
C PHE A 371 -9.69 20.67 17.83
N MET A 372 -9.39 19.65 18.63
CA MET A 372 -8.66 18.46 18.18
C MET A 372 -9.55 17.43 17.46
N THR A 373 -10.85 17.37 17.76
CA THR A 373 -11.77 16.35 17.22
C THR A 373 -11.71 16.21 15.70
N PRO A 374 -11.65 17.28 14.87
CA PRO A 374 -11.51 17.13 13.42
C PRO A 374 -10.22 16.43 12.98
N PHE A 375 -9.15 16.56 13.75
CA PHE A 375 -7.83 15.99 13.45
C PHE A 375 -7.65 14.57 13.98
N THR A 376 -8.55 14.13 14.88
CA THR A 376 -8.53 12.79 15.48
C THR A 376 -9.76 11.97 15.09
N TYR A 377 -10.54 12.44 14.12
CA TYR A 377 -11.74 11.76 13.63
C TYR A 377 -11.37 10.55 12.77
N GLN A 378 -11.99 9.40 13.05
CA GLN A 378 -11.75 8.13 12.36
C GLN A 378 -10.26 7.69 12.34
N THR A 379 -9.50 8.13 13.35
CA THR A 379 -8.27 7.45 13.78
C THR A 379 -8.66 6.21 14.58
#